data_AF-A0A926CGU4-F1
#
_entry.id   AF-A0A926CGU4-F1
#
_cell.length_a   1.000
_cell.length_b   1.000
_cell.length_c   1.000
_cell.angle_alpha   90.00
_cell.angle_beta   90.00
_cell.angle_gamma   90.00
#
_symmetry.space_group_name_H-M   'P 1'
#
loop_
_entity.id
_entity.type
_entity.pdbx_description
1 polymer ?
#
loop_
_entity_poly.entity_id
_entity_poly.type
_entity_poly.pdbx_seq_one_letter_code
_entity_poly.pdbx_strand_id
1 'polypeptide(L)'
;PQAGWSVEDLLATAEQLTDREANPPRYGFAGNTLDDLQTFFDSTGAGATTRENRQLQPNYASPAVQQAIQQFAALTRDASPYQRLVGYVRSQAVGNAVIGKPNEVERATYLANNQVAMWYTYATPQAEGASAPAALAPLPATWTPSIDTLLLSGMAIHRSSSAPEACWKFMQALGDAPVEQFGFAARRSLAEAQLARPDAAAGAAEVYQALATTLQAEKNQSSLRASDEEQAFEYFWLMRAADRIVGEADASSVLAEAQSYTERYLVCVRGDRNQSLCAKEADPTFQGYR
;
A
#
# COMPACT_ATOMS: atom_id res chain seq x y z
N PRO A 1 4.17 -16.01 -10.85
CA PRO A 1 5.35 -15.67 -10.02
C PRO A 1 5.55 -16.69 -8.89
N GLN A 2 6.80 -17.04 -8.57
CA GLN A 2 7.14 -17.92 -7.45
C GLN A 2 7.82 -17.09 -6.35
N ALA A 3 7.94 -17.67 -5.14
CA ALA A 3 8.77 -17.08 -4.10
C ALA A 3 10.20 -16.85 -4.63
N GLY A 4 10.73 -15.65 -4.39
CA GLY A 4 12.08 -15.29 -4.85
C GLY A 4 12.14 -14.45 -6.13
N TRP A 5 11.02 -14.15 -6.80
CA TRP A 5 11.04 -13.21 -7.94
C TRP A 5 11.47 -11.81 -7.52
N SER A 6 12.17 -11.11 -8.40
CA SER A 6 12.73 -9.77 -8.19
C SER A 6 11.76 -8.66 -8.62
N VAL A 7 12.08 -7.41 -8.27
CA VAL A 7 11.35 -6.24 -8.78
C VAL A 7 11.53 -6.14 -10.30
N GLU A 8 12.71 -6.48 -10.80
CA GLU A 8 13.01 -6.55 -12.23
C GLU A 8 12.12 -7.58 -12.95
N ASP A 9 11.87 -8.75 -12.33
CA ASP A 9 10.94 -9.75 -12.86
C ASP A 9 9.51 -9.22 -12.92
N LEU A 10 9.07 -8.49 -11.88
CA LEU A 10 7.75 -7.83 -11.86
C LEU A 10 7.61 -6.84 -13.01
N LEU A 11 8.60 -5.95 -13.18
CA LEU A 11 8.60 -4.93 -14.23
C LEU A 11 8.58 -5.56 -15.63
N ALA A 12 9.47 -6.52 -15.88
CA ALA A 12 9.55 -7.22 -17.17
C ALA A 12 8.27 -8.00 -17.48
N THR A 13 7.67 -8.65 -16.47
CA THR A 13 6.41 -9.37 -16.62
C THR A 13 5.26 -8.43 -16.93
N ALA A 14 5.19 -7.27 -16.26
CA ALA A 14 4.16 -6.27 -16.51
C ALA A 14 4.26 -5.70 -17.93
N GLU A 15 5.47 -5.42 -18.40
CA GLU A 15 5.70 -4.99 -19.78
C GLU A 15 5.25 -6.06 -20.78
N GLN A 16 5.69 -7.31 -20.59
CA GLN A 16 5.36 -8.43 -21.48
C GLN A 16 3.84 -8.70 -21.57
N LEU A 17 3.11 -8.52 -20.47
CA LEU A 17 1.67 -8.76 -20.40
C LEU A 17 0.83 -7.58 -20.87
N THR A 18 1.45 -6.44 -21.19
CA THR A 18 0.75 -5.26 -21.69
C THR A 18 0.56 -5.35 -23.20
N ASP A 19 -0.68 -5.16 -23.64
CA ASP A 19 -1.07 -5.10 -25.06
C ASP A 19 -2.08 -3.98 -25.23
N ARG A 20 -1.58 -2.77 -25.51
CA ARG A 20 -2.39 -1.56 -25.70
C ARG A 20 -3.12 -1.55 -27.04
N GLU A 21 -2.73 -2.39 -27.98
CA GLU A 21 -3.33 -2.48 -29.32
C GLU A 21 -4.51 -3.47 -29.37
N ALA A 22 -4.63 -4.35 -28.36
CA ALA A 22 -5.79 -5.20 -28.18
C ALA A 22 -7.11 -4.41 -28.06
N ASN A 23 -8.22 -5.08 -28.39
CA ASN A 23 -9.57 -4.53 -28.26
C ASN A 23 -10.47 -5.48 -27.44
N PRO A 24 -10.73 -5.20 -26.15
CA PRO A 24 -10.25 -4.04 -25.40
C PRO A 24 -8.75 -4.15 -25.02
N PRO A 25 -8.08 -3.02 -24.69
CA PRO A 25 -6.67 -3.04 -24.27
C PRO A 25 -6.43 -3.92 -23.04
N ARG A 26 -5.24 -4.51 -22.96
CA ARG A 26 -4.77 -5.30 -21.83
C ARG A 26 -3.55 -4.64 -21.19
N TYR A 27 -3.48 -4.68 -19.87
CA TYR A 27 -2.49 -4.03 -19.05
C TYR A 27 -1.82 -5.06 -18.15
N GLY A 28 -0.49 -5.03 -18.07
CA GLY A 28 0.25 -5.97 -17.24
C GLY A 28 0.14 -5.66 -15.74
N PHE A 29 -0.15 -4.41 -15.37
CA PHE A 29 -0.22 -3.98 -13.98
C PHE A 29 -1.36 -2.96 -13.73
N ALA A 30 -1.88 -2.87 -12.51
CA ALA A 30 -2.76 -1.78 -12.10
C ALA A 30 -2.47 -1.34 -10.65
N GLY A 31 -1.69 -0.26 -10.53
CA GLY A 31 -1.46 0.44 -9.28
C GLY A 31 -1.24 1.92 -9.57
N ASN A 32 -1.86 2.79 -8.77
CA ASN A 32 -1.73 4.25 -8.91
C ASN A 32 -2.07 5.01 -7.63
N THR A 33 -2.05 4.33 -6.49
CA THR A 33 -2.36 4.91 -5.18
C THR A 33 -1.08 5.06 -4.34
N LEU A 34 -1.20 5.74 -3.20
CA LEU A 34 -0.11 5.81 -2.22
C LEU A 34 0.23 4.41 -1.69
N ASP A 35 -0.77 3.59 -1.41
CA ASP A 35 -0.57 2.23 -0.89
C ASP A 35 0.21 1.35 -1.89
N ASP A 36 -0.06 1.50 -3.19
CA ASP A 36 0.68 0.80 -4.25
C ASP A 36 2.15 1.25 -4.30
N LEU A 37 2.40 2.57 -4.20
CA LEU A 37 3.75 3.13 -4.19
C LEU A 37 4.53 2.70 -2.95
N GLN A 38 3.89 2.71 -1.77
CA GLN A 38 4.49 2.22 -0.52
C GLN A 38 4.84 0.73 -0.63
N THR A 39 3.91 -0.10 -1.14
CA THR A 39 4.18 -1.52 -1.39
C THR A 39 5.37 -1.73 -2.33
N PHE A 40 5.51 -0.87 -3.34
CA PHE A 40 6.65 -0.89 -4.25
C PHE A 40 7.97 -0.47 -3.58
N PHE A 41 7.94 0.53 -2.69
CA PHE A 41 9.08 0.91 -1.86
C PHE A 41 9.55 -0.22 -0.97
N ASP A 42 8.62 -0.89 -0.28
CA ASP A 42 8.97 -2.01 0.58
C ASP A 42 9.56 -3.16 -0.24
N SER A 43 9.08 -3.36 -1.47
CA SER A 43 9.61 -4.37 -2.40
C SER A 43 11.00 -4.04 -2.91
N THR A 44 11.41 -2.77 -2.93
CA THR A 44 12.74 -2.32 -3.40
C THR A 44 13.71 -2.03 -2.25
N GLY A 45 13.22 -2.02 -1.00
CA GLY A 45 13.98 -1.54 0.16
C GLY A 45 14.19 -0.02 0.18
N ALA A 46 13.49 0.73 -0.68
CA ALA A 46 13.61 2.17 -0.78
C ALA A 46 12.74 2.88 0.27
N GLY A 47 13.32 3.28 1.39
CA GLY A 47 12.59 4.01 2.43
C GLY A 47 12.34 5.47 2.04
N ALA A 48 11.08 5.87 1.83
CA ALA A 48 10.69 7.27 1.61
C ALA A 48 10.99 8.18 2.81
N THR A 49 11.22 7.58 3.98
CA THR A 49 11.59 8.25 5.21
C THR A 49 12.85 7.63 5.82
N THR A 50 13.52 8.40 6.66
CA THR A 50 14.64 7.95 7.50
C THR A 50 14.43 8.45 8.92
N ARG A 51 15.15 7.91 9.89
CA ARG A 51 15.14 8.40 11.28
C ARG A 51 16.49 9.00 11.63
N GLU A 52 16.49 10.30 11.92
CA GLU A 52 17.65 11.02 12.43
C GLU A 52 17.31 11.58 13.81
N ASN A 53 18.14 11.30 14.84
CA ASN A 53 17.87 11.72 16.22
C ASN A 53 16.47 11.34 16.74
N ARG A 54 15.98 10.15 16.35
CA ARG A 54 14.63 9.62 16.62
C ARG A 54 13.48 10.38 15.95
N GLN A 55 13.78 11.34 15.07
CA GLN A 55 12.79 12.09 14.30
C GLN A 55 12.73 11.57 12.86
N LEU A 56 11.52 11.47 12.32
CA LEU A 56 11.25 11.02 10.96
C LEU A 56 11.58 12.12 9.95
N GLN A 57 12.51 11.90 9.03
CA GLN A 57 12.85 12.86 7.97
C GLN A 57 12.45 12.29 6.60
N PRO A 58 12.05 13.14 5.63
CA PRO A 58 11.87 12.69 4.26
C PRO A 58 13.22 12.26 3.68
N ASN A 59 13.20 11.22 2.85
CA ASN A 59 14.38 10.65 2.20
C ASN A 59 14.20 10.58 0.67
N TYR A 60 13.42 11.50 0.12
CA TYR A 60 12.99 11.51 -1.29
C TYR A 60 14.15 11.76 -2.25
N ALA A 61 15.19 12.44 -1.78
CA ALA A 61 16.39 12.73 -2.56
C ALA A 61 17.35 11.54 -2.66
N SER A 62 17.16 10.45 -1.91
CA SER A 62 18.08 9.31 -1.96
C SER A 62 18.05 8.60 -3.33
N PRO A 63 19.19 8.12 -3.85
CA PRO A 63 19.23 7.42 -5.14
C PRO A 63 18.26 6.23 -5.22
N ALA A 64 18.11 5.48 -4.13
CA ALA A 64 17.20 4.34 -4.05
C ALA A 64 15.73 4.77 -4.19
N VAL A 65 15.30 5.84 -3.52
CA VAL A 65 13.93 6.36 -3.65
C VAL A 65 13.67 6.94 -5.03
N GLN A 66 14.63 7.70 -5.59
CA GLN A 66 14.50 8.22 -6.95
C GLN A 66 14.33 7.09 -7.97
N GLN A 67 15.17 6.06 -7.88
CA GLN A 67 15.10 4.89 -8.76
C GLN A 67 13.75 4.17 -8.62
N ALA A 68 13.29 3.91 -7.39
CA ALA A 68 12.04 3.23 -7.15
C ALA A 68 10.83 4.03 -7.68
N ILE A 69 10.81 5.35 -7.51
CA ILE A 69 9.75 6.20 -8.05
C ILE A 69 9.78 6.22 -9.59
N GLN A 70 10.97 6.29 -10.20
CA GLN A 70 11.09 6.22 -11.66
C GLN A 70 10.58 4.90 -12.21
N GLN A 71 10.92 3.78 -11.57
CA GLN A 71 10.43 2.45 -11.94
C GLN A 71 8.91 2.34 -11.77
N PHE A 72 8.35 2.81 -10.65
CA PHE A 72 6.91 2.80 -10.42
C PHE A 72 6.15 3.73 -11.38
N ALA A 73 6.72 4.90 -11.71
CA ALA A 73 6.15 5.82 -12.69
C ALA A 73 6.15 5.23 -14.10
N ALA A 74 7.22 4.56 -14.51
CA ALA A 74 7.28 3.81 -15.77
C ALA A 74 6.24 2.67 -15.78
N LEU A 75 6.14 1.90 -14.70
CA LEU A 75 5.13 0.85 -14.55
C LEU A 75 3.70 1.40 -14.69
N THR A 76 3.43 2.55 -14.05
CA THR A 76 2.13 3.24 -14.13
C THR A 76 1.85 3.70 -15.55
N ARG A 77 2.79 4.42 -16.18
CA ARG A 77 2.64 5.00 -17.51
C ARG A 77 2.54 3.95 -18.60
N ASP A 78 3.39 2.93 -18.55
CA ASP A 78 3.65 2.04 -19.68
C ASP A 78 2.82 0.76 -19.59
N ALA A 79 2.65 0.19 -18.38
CA ALA A 79 2.00 -1.11 -18.18
C ALA A 79 0.62 -1.06 -17.51
N SER A 80 0.13 0.13 -17.16
CA SER A 80 -1.13 0.31 -16.42
C SER A 80 -2.20 1.09 -17.20
N PRO A 81 -3.49 0.89 -16.89
CA PRO A 81 -4.57 1.69 -17.48
C PRO A 81 -4.53 3.16 -17.04
N TYR A 82 -3.77 3.48 -16.00
CA TYR A 82 -3.72 4.81 -15.41
C TYR A 82 -2.60 5.67 -16.02
N GLN A 83 -2.87 6.97 -16.17
CA GLN A 83 -1.87 7.96 -16.64
C GLN A 83 -1.46 8.95 -15.55
N ARG A 84 -1.92 8.71 -14.32
CA ARG A 84 -1.68 9.56 -13.16
C ARG A 84 -1.83 8.76 -11.87
N LEU A 85 -1.19 9.24 -10.83
CA LEU A 85 -1.46 8.83 -9.45
C LEU A 85 -2.66 9.58 -8.90
N VAL A 86 -3.30 9.01 -7.88
CA VAL A 86 -4.52 9.57 -7.28
C VAL A 86 -4.47 9.55 -5.76
N GLY A 87 -5.51 10.11 -5.14
CA GLY A 87 -5.77 9.95 -3.71
C GLY A 87 -4.96 10.89 -2.82
N TYR A 88 -4.14 11.74 -3.43
CA TYR A 88 -3.34 12.75 -2.73
C TYR A 88 -3.98 14.15 -2.79
N VAL A 89 -4.90 14.42 -3.73
CA VAL A 89 -5.62 15.71 -3.81
C VAL A 89 -7.03 15.57 -3.22
N ARG A 90 -7.42 16.49 -2.33
CA ARG A 90 -8.75 16.45 -1.67
C ARG A 90 -9.93 16.44 -2.64
N SER A 91 -9.87 17.22 -3.72
CA SER A 91 -10.95 17.26 -4.73
C SER A 91 -11.08 15.98 -5.56
N GLN A 92 -10.06 15.12 -5.54
CA GLN A 92 -10.14 13.78 -6.11
C GLN A 92 -10.84 12.79 -5.17
N ALA A 93 -11.08 13.14 -3.90
CA ALA A 93 -11.97 12.40 -3.02
C ALA A 93 -13.43 12.75 -3.36
N VAL A 94 -14.05 11.95 -4.22
CA VAL A 94 -15.41 12.21 -4.71
C VAL A 94 -16.46 11.85 -3.64
N GLY A 95 -17.11 12.87 -3.06
CA GLY A 95 -18.39 12.75 -2.36
C GLY A 95 -18.38 11.95 -1.05
N ASN A 96 -19.51 11.90 -0.35
CA ASN A 96 -19.72 11.16 0.92
C ASN A 96 -19.61 9.61 0.78
N ALA A 97 -18.93 9.10 -0.24
CA ALA A 97 -18.35 7.77 -0.15
C ALA A 97 -17.32 7.85 1.00
N VAL A 98 -17.52 7.01 2.01
CA VAL A 98 -16.59 6.77 3.12
C VAL A 98 -15.16 6.93 2.63
N ILE A 99 -14.31 7.61 3.40
CA ILE A 99 -12.84 7.63 3.27
C ILE A 99 -12.37 6.29 2.68
N GLY A 100 -12.17 6.23 1.36
CA GLY A 100 -12.36 4.97 0.63
C GLY A 100 -12.46 5.15 -0.90
N LYS A 101 -11.31 5.39 -1.52
CA LYS A 101 -10.90 4.78 -2.80
C LYS A 101 -11.79 5.04 -4.04
N PRO A 102 -11.78 6.26 -4.62
CA PRO A 102 -12.36 6.55 -5.94
C PRO A 102 -11.94 5.59 -7.07
N ASN A 103 -10.75 4.99 -6.94
CA ASN A 103 -10.18 4.10 -7.95
C ASN A 103 -10.50 2.62 -7.75
N GLU A 104 -11.13 2.21 -6.65
CA GLU A 104 -11.53 0.81 -6.49
C GLU A 104 -12.58 0.41 -7.51
N VAL A 105 -13.53 1.29 -7.83
CA VAL A 105 -14.56 1.03 -8.84
C VAL A 105 -13.92 0.90 -10.23
N GLU A 106 -12.96 1.76 -10.55
CA GLU A 106 -12.25 1.74 -11.83
C GLU A 106 -11.37 0.49 -11.96
N ARG A 107 -10.57 0.19 -10.93
CA ARG A 107 -9.76 -1.03 -10.87
C ARG A 107 -10.64 -2.28 -10.95
N ALA A 108 -11.71 -2.36 -10.16
CA ALA A 108 -12.66 -3.46 -10.19
C ALA A 108 -13.31 -3.63 -11.57
N THR A 109 -13.53 -2.54 -12.32
CA THR A 109 -14.01 -2.61 -13.71
C THR A 109 -12.98 -3.28 -14.62
N TYR A 110 -11.71 -2.88 -14.56
CA TYR A 110 -10.65 -3.53 -15.34
C TYR A 110 -10.43 -5.00 -14.95
N LEU A 111 -10.52 -5.32 -13.66
CA LEU A 111 -10.44 -6.68 -13.14
C LEU A 111 -11.62 -7.54 -13.59
N ALA A 112 -12.84 -7.02 -13.51
CA ALA A 112 -14.06 -7.70 -13.96
C ALA A 112 -14.02 -7.99 -15.48
N ASN A 113 -13.38 -7.10 -16.24
CA ASN A 113 -13.21 -7.24 -17.69
C ASN A 113 -11.94 -8.03 -18.10
N ASN A 114 -11.18 -8.58 -17.15
CA ASN A 114 -9.92 -9.30 -17.41
C ASN A 114 -8.89 -8.47 -18.21
N GLN A 115 -8.86 -7.16 -17.99
CA GLN A 115 -7.97 -6.23 -18.69
C GLN A 115 -6.65 -5.99 -17.95
N VAL A 116 -6.52 -6.47 -16.71
CA VAL A 116 -5.32 -6.29 -15.87
C VAL A 116 -4.79 -7.64 -15.46
N ALA A 117 -3.49 -7.85 -15.62
CA ALA A 117 -2.86 -9.12 -15.26
C ALA A 117 -2.35 -9.18 -13.81
N MET A 118 -1.87 -8.05 -13.25
CA MET A 118 -1.28 -7.99 -11.91
C MET A 118 -1.68 -6.71 -11.18
N TRP A 119 -1.82 -6.78 -9.85
CA TRP A 119 -2.07 -5.63 -8.98
C TRP A 119 -1.69 -5.97 -7.55
N TYR A 120 -1.50 -4.97 -6.71
CA TYR A 120 -1.32 -5.17 -5.27
C TYR A 120 -2.67 -5.25 -4.56
N THR A 121 -2.76 -6.13 -3.58
CA THR A 121 -3.99 -6.37 -2.83
C THR A 121 -3.73 -6.71 -1.37
N TYR A 122 -4.65 -6.26 -0.51
CA TYR A 122 -4.79 -6.68 0.88
C TYR A 122 -5.93 -7.69 1.07
N ALA A 123 -6.67 -7.99 0.02
CA ALA A 123 -7.90 -8.77 0.05
C ALA A 123 -7.78 -10.02 -0.84
N THR A 124 -8.82 -10.86 -0.81
CA THR A 124 -8.94 -11.92 -1.81
C THR A 124 -9.25 -11.29 -3.17
N PRO A 125 -8.77 -11.86 -4.29
CA PRO A 125 -9.03 -11.28 -5.61
C PRO A 125 -10.53 -11.11 -5.93
N GLN A 126 -11.37 -12.01 -5.43
CA GLN A 126 -12.83 -11.96 -5.59
C GLN A 126 -13.45 -10.77 -4.87
N ALA A 127 -12.93 -10.41 -3.68
CA ALA A 127 -13.40 -9.23 -2.95
C ALA A 127 -13.09 -7.92 -3.68
N GLU A 128 -12.13 -7.93 -4.62
CA GLU A 128 -11.77 -6.77 -5.45
C GLU A 128 -12.42 -6.76 -6.84
N GLY A 129 -13.32 -7.71 -7.11
CA GLY A 129 -14.10 -7.74 -8.35
C GLY A 129 -13.43 -8.47 -9.52
N ALA A 130 -12.38 -9.26 -9.29
CA ALA A 130 -11.84 -10.14 -10.32
C ALA A 130 -12.87 -11.19 -10.74
N SER A 131 -13.17 -11.27 -12.04
CA SER A 131 -14.16 -12.22 -12.59
C SER A 131 -13.57 -13.59 -12.90
N ALA A 132 -12.26 -13.65 -13.18
CA ALA A 132 -11.51 -14.88 -13.39
C ALA A 132 -10.85 -15.38 -12.09
N PRO A 133 -10.52 -16.69 -11.99
CA PRO A 133 -9.71 -17.20 -10.90
C PRO A 133 -8.30 -16.58 -10.96
N ALA A 134 -8.10 -15.54 -10.16
CA ALA A 134 -6.79 -14.95 -9.95
C ALA A 134 -6.01 -15.77 -8.91
N ALA A 135 -4.73 -15.96 -9.18
CA ALA A 135 -3.79 -16.53 -8.23
C ALA A 135 -3.18 -15.42 -7.37
N LEU A 136 -2.76 -15.79 -6.17
CA LEU A 136 -1.94 -14.96 -5.32
C LEU A 136 -0.46 -15.29 -5.56
N ALA A 137 0.40 -14.30 -5.38
CA ALA A 137 1.84 -14.48 -5.40
C ALA A 137 2.45 -13.66 -4.27
N PRO A 138 3.56 -14.12 -3.65
CA PRO A 138 4.29 -13.31 -2.69
C PRO A 138 4.82 -12.05 -3.39
N LEU A 139 5.00 -10.97 -2.64
CA LEU A 139 5.71 -9.79 -3.16
C LEU A 139 7.17 -10.14 -3.49
N PRO A 140 7.86 -9.32 -4.32
CA PRO A 140 9.25 -9.56 -4.71
C PRO A 140 10.19 -9.81 -3.52
N ALA A 141 11.25 -10.60 -3.72
CA ALA A 141 12.05 -11.25 -2.67
C ALA A 141 12.74 -10.32 -1.65
N THR A 142 12.96 -9.07 -2.02
CA THR A 142 13.51 -8.02 -1.16
C THR A 142 12.46 -7.38 -0.26
N TRP A 143 11.18 -7.74 -0.44
CA TRP A 143 10.10 -7.28 0.40
C TRP A 143 10.25 -7.81 1.82
N THR A 144 10.40 -6.87 2.74
CA THR A 144 10.28 -7.13 4.17
C THR A 144 8.93 -6.57 4.60
N PRO A 145 7.90 -7.41 4.83
CA PRO A 145 6.62 -6.92 5.34
C PRO A 145 6.85 -6.11 6.60
N SER A 146 6.56 -4.81 6.53
CA SER A 146 6.41 -3.98 7.72
C SER A 146 4.99 -4.12 8.22
N ILE A 147 4.74 -3.81 9.49
CA ILE A 147 3.36 -3.79 9.98
C ILE A 147 2.48 -2.79 9.22
N ASP A 148 3.06 -1.75 8.64
CA ASP A 148 2.35 -0.75 7.85
C ASP A 148 1.83 -1.33 6.52
N THR A 149 2.41 -2.45 6.06
CA THR A 149 1.95 -3.23 4.89
C THR A 149 0.93 -4.31 5.24
N LEU A 150 0.48 -4.39 6.49
CA LEU A 150 -0.49 -5.38 6.92
C LEU A 150 -1.81 -4.70 7.30
N LEU A 151 -2.88 -5.11 6.63
CA LEU A 151 -4.22 -4.77 7.09
C LEU A 151 -4.62 -5.70 8.24
N LEU A 152 -4.41 -5.23 9.48
CA LEU A 152 -4.80 -5.96 10.68
C LEU A 152 -6.21 -5.58 11.10
N SER A 153 -7.10 -6.57 11.17
CA SER A 153 -8.43 -6.43 11.77
C SER A 153 -8.47 -7.13 13.12
N GLY A 154 -9.00 -6.44 14.13
CA GLY A 154 -9.08 -6.96 15.48
C GLY A 154 -10.26 -6.41 16.26
N MET A 155 -10.53 -7.04 17.40
CA MET A 155 -11.55 -6.60 18.36
C MET A 155 -10.86 -6.20 19.66
N ALA A 156 -11.40 -5.17 20.30
CA ALA A 156 -10.91 -4.68 21.58
C ALA A 156 -12.07 -4.48 22.56
N ILE A 157 -11.81 -4.67 23.85
CA ILE A 157 -12.77 -4.35 24.92
C ILE A 157 -12.53 -2.91 25.33
N HIS A 158 -13.57 -2.09 25.22
CA HIS A 158 -13.50 -0.72 25.72
C HIS A 158 -13.22 -0.72 27.24
N ARG A 159 -12.32 0.16 27.70
CA ARG A 159 -11.90 0.23 29.11
C ARG A 159 -13.06 0.40 30.10
N SER A 160 -14.15 1.03 29.68
CA SER A 160 -15.33 1.27 30.50
C SER A 160 -16.46 0.25 30.28
N SER A 161 -16.20 -0.90 29.67
CA SER A 161 -17.22 -1.93 29.49
C SER A 161 -17.76 -2.37 30.85
N SER A 162 -19.09 -2.47 30.98
CA SER A 162 -19.75 -3.01 32.17
C SER A 162 -19.76 -4.55 32.20
N ALA A 163 -19.31 -5.20 31.12
CA ALA A 163 -19.30 -6.66 30.99
C ALA A 163 -18.04 -7.19 30.26
N PRO A 164 -16.82 -6.85 30.71
CA PRO A 164 -15.58 -7.21 30.01
C PRO A 164 -15.41 -8.74 29.87
N GLU A 165 -15.83 -9.54 30.85
CA GLU A 165 -15.74 -11.00 30.78
C GLU A 165 -16.68 -11.59 29.71
N ALA A 166 -17.86 -11.02 29.55
CA ALA A 166 -18.80 -11.44 28.50
C ALA A 166 -18.26 -11.06 27.11
N CYS A 167 -17.74 -9.85 26.96
CA CYS A 167 -17.05 -9.42 25.73
C CYS A 167 -15.87 -10.34 25.40
N TRP A 168 -15.07 -10.72 26.39
CA TRP A 168 -13.95 -11.63 26.20
C TRP A 168 -14.40 -13.01 25.69
N LYS A 169 -15.40 -13.62 26.34
CA LYS A 169 -15.97 -14.91 25.89
C LYS A 169 -16.51 -14.82 24.46
N PHE A 170 -17.16 -13.72 24.11
CA PHE A 170 -17.67 -13.48 22.76
C PHE A 170 -16.53 -13.40 21.73
N MET A 171 -15.48 -12.62 22.01
CA MET A 171 -14.31 -12.53 21.11
C MET A 171 -13.57 -13.87 20.98
N GLN A 172 -13.49 -14.67 22.05
CA GLN A 172 -12.92 -16.01 21.99
C GLN A 172 -13.71 -16.90 21.02
N ALA A 173 -15.05 -16.89 21.14
CA ALA A 173 -15.93 -17.64 20.24
C ALA A 173 -15.79 -17.20 18.77
N LEU A 174 -15.69 -15.89 18.52
CA LEU A 174 -15.44 -15.37 17.17
C LEU A 174 -14.05 -15.71 16.64
N GLY A 175 -13.03 -15.70 17.50
CA GLY A 175 -11.66 -16.02 17.12
C GLY A 175 -11.44 -17.49 16.74
N ASP A 176 -12.40 -18.37 17.00
CA ASP A 176 -12.42 -19.77 16.57
C ASP A 176 -13.20 -19.97 15.26
N ALA A 177 -13.90 -18.95 14.76
CA ALA A 177 -14.62 -19.01 13.49
C ALA A 177 -13.67 -18.78 12.31
N PRO A 178 -13.87 -19.48 11.17
CA PRO A 178 -13.13 -19.20 9.95
C PRO A 178 -13.44 -17.79 9.46
N VAL A 179 -12.40 -17.04 9.07
CA VAL A 179 -12.55 -15.74 8.41
C VAL A 179 -12.67 -16.01 6.91
N GLU A 180 -13.88 -15.92 6.38
CA GLU A 180 -14.14 -16.34 5.00
C GLU A 180 -13.84 -15.28 3.94
N GLN A 181 -13.76 -13.99 4.32
CA GLN A 181 -13.83 -12.91 3.33
C GLN A 181 -12.53 -12.13 3.10
N PHE A 182 -11.66 -11.97 4.10
CA PHE A 182 -10.52 -11.04 4.00
C PHE A 182 -9.23 -11.63 4.58
N GLY A 183 -8.33 -12.08 3.71
CA GLY A 183 -6.97 -12.49 4.07
C GLY A 183 -6.87 -13.82 4.83
N PHE A 184 -5.86 -13.92 5.70
CA PHE A 184 -5.56 -15.10 6.51
C PHE A 184 -5.97 -14.89 7.97
N ALA A 185 -6.50 -15.93 8.60
CA ALA A 185 -6.75 -15.89 10.04
C ALA A 185 -5.45 -15.66 10.83
N ALA A 186 -5.49 -14.79 11.84
CA ALA A 186 -4.34 -14.55 12.72
C ALA A 186 -3.91 -15.82 13.50
N ARG A 187 -4.86 -16.75 13.75
CA ARG A 187 -4.56 -18.06 14.33
C ARG A 187 -4.03 -19.01 13.26
N ARG A 188 -2.79 -19.48 13.45
CA ARG A 188 -2.11 -20.41 12.54
C ARG A 188 -2.96 -21.62 12.16
N SER A 189 -3.56 -22.30 13.14
CA SER A 189 -4.38 -23.49 12.88
C SER A 189 -5.58 -23.22 11.96
N LEU A 190 -6.20 -22.04 12.08
CA LEU A 190 -7.32 -21.65 11.23
C LEU A 190 -6.84 -21.23 9.83
N ALA A 191 -5.72 -20.53 9.73
CA ALA A 191 -5.12 -20.19 8.44
C ALA A 191 -4.69 -21.44 7.67
N GLU A 192 -4.01 -22.39 8.32
CA GLU A 192 -3.62 -23.66 7.71
C GLU A 192 -4.84 -24.48 7.26
N ALA A 193 -5.90 -24.51 8.07
CA ALA A 193 -7.16 -25.14 7.68
C ALA A 193 -7.83 -24.45 6.48
N GLN A 194 -7.81 -23.11 6.43
CA GLN A 194 -8.31 -22.31 5.30
C GLN A 194 -7.54 -22.60 4.02
N LEU A 195 -6.21 -22.73 4.11
CA LEU A 195 -5.30 -23.03 2.99
C LEU A 195 -5.44 -24.46 2.47
N ALA A 196 -5.88 -25.41 3.32
CA ALA A 196 -6.10 -26.80 2.94
C ALA A 196 -7.42 -27.05 2.19
N ARG A 197 -8.30 -26.04 2.07
CA ARG A 197 -9.58 -26.19 1.39
C ARG A 197 -9.39 -26.30 -0.13
N PRO A 198 -10.22 -27.11 -0.84
CA PRO A 198 -10.11 -27.26 -2.30
C PRO A 198 -10.33 -25.97 -3.09
N ASP A 199 -11.01 -24.99 -2.51
CA ASP A 199 -11.34 -23.69 -3.10
C ASP A 199 -10.36 -22.57 -2.69
N ALA A 200 -9.28 -22.90 -1.98
CA ALA A 200 -8.23 -21.94 -1.66
C ALA A 200 -7.62 -21.36 -2.95
N ALA A 201 -7.42 -20.03 -2.98
CA ALA A 201 -6.79 -19.38 -4.11
C ALA A 201 -5.39 -19.97 -4.38
N ALA A 202 -5.08 -20.23 -5.64
CA ALA A 202 -3.75 -20.70 -6.03
C ALA A 202 -2.68 -19.73 -5.53
N GLY A 203 -1.58 -20.24 -4.98
CA GLY A 203 -0.49 -19.41 -4.44
C GLY A 203 -0.73 -18.84 -3.02
N ALA A 204 -1.92 -19.04 -2.43
CA ALA A 204 -2.22 -18.52 -1.10
C ALA A 204 -1.30 -19.10 0.00
N ALA A 205 -0.90 -20.37 -0.13
CA ALA A 205 -0.02 -21.02 0.84
C ALA A 205 1.38 -20.41 0.83
N GLU A 206 1.89 -20.08 -0.36
CA GLU A 206 3.18 -19.43 -0.57
C GLU A 206 3.19 -18.00 -0.01
N VAL A 207 2.12 -17.23 -0.25
CA VAL A 207 1.94 -15.91 0.37
C VAL A 207 1.90 -16.02 1.90
N TYR A 208 1.12 -16.96 2.43
CA TYR A 208 1.03 -17.17 3.87
C TYR A 208 2.39 -17.52 4.48
N GLN A 209 3.16 -18.41 3.85
CA GLN A 209 4.49 -18.79 4.33
C GLN A 209 5.47 -17.61 4.32
N ALA A 210 5.46 -16.78 3.27
CA ALA A 210 6.28 -15.58 3.19
C ALA A 210 5.95 -14.57 4.31
N LEU A 211 4.65 -14.32 4.54
CA LEU A 211 4.17 -13.47 5.63
C LEU A 211 4.55 -14.02 7.01
N ALA A 212 4.29 -15.31 7.24
CA ALA A 212 4.53 -15.97 8.52
C ALA A 212 6.01 -16.01 8.91
N THR A 213 6.91 -16.11 7.93
CA THR A 213 8.36 -16.07 8.14
C THR A 213 8.80 -14.68 8.61
N THR A 214 8.36 -13.64 7.93
CA THR A 214 8.73 -12.26 8.26
C THR A 214 8.15 -11.82 9.60
N LEU A 215 6.87 -12.10 9.87
CA LEU A 215 6.23 -11.75 11.15
C LEU A 215 6.92 -12.40 12.35
N GLN A 216 7.56 -13.56 12.17
CA GLN A 216 8.37 -14.19 13.21
C GLN A 216 9.70 -13.47 13.43
N ALA A 217 10.31 -12.90 12.39
CA ALA A 217 11.52 -12.09 12.49
C ALA A 217 11.24 -10.75 13.19
N GLU A 218 10.13 -10.09 12.84
CA GLU A 218 9.68 -8.80 13.39
C GLU A 218 9.28 -8.84 14.87
N LYS A 219 8.87 -10.00 15.41
CA LYS A 219 8.59 -10.17 16.85
C LYS A 219 9.74 -9.73 17.77
N ASN A 220 10.95 -9.60 17.23
CA ASN A 220 12.13 -9.17 17.94
C ASN A 220 12.38 -7.64 17.88
N GLN A 221 11.57 -6.88 17.13
CA GLN A 221 11.66 -5.43 16.95
C GLN A 221 10.39 -4.74 17.48
N SER A 222 10.36 -4.53 18.79
CA SER A 222 9.18 -4.02 19.51
C SER A 222 8.88 -2.53 19.23
N SER A 223 7.90 -2.22 18.37
CA SER A 223 6.90 -1.15 18.64
C SER A 223 5.75 -1.15 17.62
N LEU A 224 4.62 -1.74 17.98
CA LEU A 224 3.36 -1.77 17.21
C LEU A 224 2.59 -0.43 17.27
N ARG A 225 3.24 0.68 17.59
CA ARG A 225 2.60 1.99 17.64
C ARG A 225 3.19 2.83 16.54
N ALA A 226 2.37 3.13 15.54
CA ALA A 226 2.56 4.33 14.75
C ALA A 226 2.69 5.49 15.75
N SER A 227 3.89 6.03 15.86
CA SER A 227 4.17 7.21 16.66
C SER A 227 3.29 8.37 16.19
N ASP A 228 2.93 9.29 17.09
CA ASP A 228 2.22 10.52 16.71
C ASP A 228 2.96 11.28 15.58
N GLU A 229 4.28 11.07 15.48
CA GLU A 229 5.13 11.58 14.41
C GLU A 229 4.87 10.91 13.04
N GLU A 230 4.62 9.61 12.97
CA GLU A 230 4.24 8.92 11.72
C GLU A 230 2.86 9.36 11.24
N GLN A 231 1.92 9.63 12.17
CA GLN A 231 0.61 10.18 11.82
C GLN A 231 0.69 11.62 11.34
N ALA A 232 1.70 12.38 11.78
CA ALA A 232 1.94 13.73 11.33
C ALA A 232 2.67 13.80 9.99
N PHE A 233 3.13 12.70 9.41
CA PHE A 233 3.87 12.73 8.14
C PHE A 233 2.91 12.84 6.95
N GLU A 234 3.11 13.84 6.09
CA GLU A 234 2.25 14.14 4.95
C GLU A 234 2.91 13.69 3.63
N TYR A 235 2.27 12.75 2.93
CA TYR A 235 2.76 12.17 1.68
C TYR A 235 2.30 12.93 0.42
N PHE A 236 1.49 13.99 0.55
CA PHE A 236 1.02 14.82 -0.57
C PHE A 236 2.14 15.21 -1.54
N TRP A 237 3.26 15.75 -1.03
CA TRP A 237 4.34 16.23 -1.88
C TRP A 237 5.07 15.12 -2.60
N LEU A 238 5.24 13.97 -1.95
CA LEU A 238 5.81 12.77 -2.56
C LEU A 238 4.93 12.27 -3.71
N MET A 239 3.63 12.12 -3.44
CA MET A 239 2.66 11.66 -4.43
C MET A 239 2.55 12.64 -5.62
N ARG A 240 2.56 13.95 -5.35
CA ARG A 240 2.58 14.97 -6.40
C ARG A 240 3.84 14.91 -7.25
N ALA A 241 5.01 14.68 -6.64
CA ALA A 241 6.26 14.51 -7.37
C ALA A 241 6.24 13.24 -8.23
N ALA A 242 5.81 12.11 -7.68
CA ALA A 242 5.68 10.85 -8.40
C ALA A 242 4.68 10.97 -9.57
N ASP A 243 3.56 11.66 -9.38
CA ASP A 243 2.58 11.93 -10.45
C ASP A 243 3.18 12.79 -11.58
N ARG A 244 3.99 13.80 -11.24
CA ARG A 244 4.73 14.59 -12.24
C ARG A 244 5.76 13.74 -13.00
N ILE A 245 6.39 12.76 -12.34
CA ILE A 245 7.35 11.84 -12.98
C ILE A 245 6.62 10.87 -13.93
N VAL A 246 5.39 10.44 -13.61
CA VAL A 246 4.53 9.72 -14.57
C VAL A 246 4.32 10.57 -15.83
N GLY A 247 4.13 11.88 -15.67
CA GLY A 247 4.15 12.88 -16.74
C GLY A 247 5.53 13.29 -17.26
N GLU A 248 6.56 12.49 -17.03
CA GLU A 248 7.94 12.64 -17.54
C GLU A 248 8.72 13.86 -17.01
N ALA A 249 8.32 14.45 -15.88
CA ALA A 249 9.14 15.46 -15.21
C ALA A 249 10.48 14.88 -14.72
N ASP A 250 11.51 15.73 -14.66
CA ASP A 250 12.81 15.36 -14.11
C ASP A 250 12.70 14.95 -12.62
N ALA A 251 12.99 13.68 -12.34
CA ALA A 251 12.79 13.08 -11.02
C ALA A 251 13.61 13.79 -9.94
N SER A 252 14.88 14.09 -10.22
CA SER A 252 15.76 14.76 -9.25
C SER A 252 15.20 16.12 -8.83
N SER A 253 14.74 16.92 -9.79
CA SER A 253 14.17 18.24 -9.55
C SER A 253 12.90 18.18 -8.71
N VAL A 254 11.92 17.37 -9.12
CA VAL A 254 10.61 17.35 -8.44
C VAL A 254 10.65 16.66 -7.07
N LEU A 255 11.55 15.68 -6.88
CA LEU A 255 11.75 15.03 -5.57
C LEU A 255 12.54 15.92 -4.61
N ALA A 256 13.50 16.70 -5.08
CA ALA A 256 14.18 17.71 -4.27
C ALA A 256 13.20 18.81 -3.81
N GLU A 257 12.28 19.22 -4.68
CA GLU A 257 11.20 20.13 -4.31
C GLU A 257 10.28 19.52 -3.25
N ALA A 258 9.83 18.27 -3.43
CA ALA A 258 8.98 17.56 -2.47
C ALA A 258 9.67 17.38 -1.10
N GLN A 259 10.97 17.07 -1.09
CA GLN A 259 11.81 16.99 0.10
C GLN A 259 11.76 18.31 0.86
N SER A 260 12.06 19.43 0.17
CA SER A 260 12.06 20.77 0.77
C SER A 260 10.71 21.19 1.36
N TYR A 261 9.60 20.88 0.70
CA TYR A 261 8.27 21.14 1.26
C TYR A 261 8.01 20.33 2.52
N THR A 262 8.33 19.03 2.49
CA THR A 262 8.10 18.11 3.60
C THR A 262 8.95 18.49 4.82
N GLU A 263 10.22 18.84 4.63
CA GLU A 263 11.10 19.31 5.71
C GLU A 263 10.57 20.58 6.38
N ARG A 264 10.14 21.59 5.60
CA ARG A 264 9.55 22.82 6.15
C ARG A 264 8.27 22.55 6.92
N TYR A 265 7.42 21.67 6.41
CA TYR A 265 6.21 21.24 7.08
C TYR A 265 6.52 20.55 8.42
N LEU A 266 7.45 19.60 8.44
CA LEU A 266 7.84 18.86 9.64
C LEU A 266 8.43 19.76 10.72
N VAL A 267 9.25 20.74 10.36
CA VAL A 267 9.76 21.76 11.30
C VAL A 267 8.60 22.53 11.95
N CYS A 268 7.58 22.90 11.18
CA CYS A 268 6.42 23.63 11.67
C CYS A 268 5.56 22.79 12.62
N VAL A 269 5.20 21.55 12.25
CA VAL A 269 4.30 20.71 13.06
C VAL A 269 4.95 20.22 14.35
N ARG A 270 6.27 20.02 14.36
CA ARG A 270 7.03 19.71 15.58
C ARG A 270 7.04 20.85 16.60
N GLY A 271 6.68 22.06 16.19
CA GLY A 271 6.42 23.19 17.08
C GLY A 271 4.99 23.23 17.63
N ASP A 272 4.27 22.10 17.65
CA ASP A 272 2.87 21.96 18.08
C ASP A 272 1.88 22.87 17.33
N ARG A 273 2.22 23.24 16.09
CA ARG A 273 1.37 24.09 15.25
C ARG A 273 0.36 23.25 14.46
N ASN A 274 -0.76 23.90 14.09
CA ASN A 274 -1.81 23.27 13.29
C ASN A 274 -1.27 22.78 11.93
N GLN A 275 -1.47 21.49 11.63
CA GLN A 275 -0.95 20.84 10.43
C GLN A 275 -1.40 21.51 9.12
N SER A 276 -2.66 21.94 9.02
CA SER A 276 -3.17 22.59 7.81
C SER A 276 -2.52 23.96 7.56
N LEU A 277 -2.27 24.73 8.63
CA LEU A 277 -1.51 25.99 8.52
C LEU A 277 -0.06 25.72 8.11
N CYS A 278 0.60 24.74 8.74
CA CYS A 278 1.96 24.36 8.40
C CYS A 278 2.10 23.92 6.94
N ALA A 279 1.15 23.15 6.42
CA ALA A 279 1.18 22.69 5.04
C ALA A 279 1.02 23.85 4.04
N LYS A 280 0.16 24.84 4.34
CA LYS A 280 0.00 26.04 3.53
C LYS A 280 1.18 27.00 3.59
N GLU A 281 1.86 27.09 4.74
CA GLU A 281 3.10 27.85 4.88
C GLU A 281 4.26 27.19 4.13
N ALA A 282 4.36 25.85 4.16
CA ALA A 282 5.33 25.12 3.36
C ALA A 282 5.05 25.28 1.86
N ASP A 283 3.80 25.09 1.45
CA ASP A 283 3.36 25.15 0.06
C ASP A 283 1.99 25.86 -0.06
N PRO A 284 1.94 27.11 -0.55
CA PRO A 284 0.68 27.83 -0.73
C PRO A 284 -0.32 27.10 -1.65
N THR A 285 0.19 26.31 -2.59
CA THR A 285 -0.58 25.52 -3.55
C THR A 285 -1.00 24.15 -3.01
N PHE A 286 -0.67 23.84 -1.75
CA PHE A 286 -1.02 22.58 -1.11
C PHE A 286 -2.52 22.30 -1.21
N GLN A 287 -2.87 21.13 -1.73
CA GLN A 287 -4.26 20.65 -1.88
C GLN A 287 -4.48 19.31 -1.18
N GLY A 288 -3.55 18.94 -0.31
CA GLY A 288 -3.66 17.75 0.52
C GLY A 288 -4.63 17.94 1.68
N TYR A 289 -4.62 16.93 2.53
CA TYR A 289 -5.55 16.56 3.60
C TYR A 289 -6.93 15.99 3.23
N ARG A 290 -7.15 14.86 3.93
CA ARG A 290 -8.41 14.24 4.37
C ARG A 290 -9.07 15.09 5.46
#